data_AF-U1ZRN5-F1
#
_entry.id   AF-U1ZRN5-F1
#
_cell.length_a   1.000
_cell.length_b   1.000
_cell.length_c   1.000
_cell.angle_alpha   90.00
_cell.angle_beta   90.00
_cell.angle_gamma   90.00
#
_symmetry.space_group_name_H-M   'P 1'
#
loop_
_entity.id
_entity.type
_entity.pdbx_description
1 polymer ?
#
loop_
_entity_poly.entity_id
_entity_poly.type
_entity_poly.pdbx_seq_one_letter_code
_entity_poly.pdbx_strand_id
1 'polypeptide(L)'
;LAAFALLVGLGGVGAGGWSLWQLQQLQQQDQQQRDQLQSARAESGKVGELIGQLERRLNQLPSADELDERRRLLANLQGDQQRLSQRLESVLDGSRQDWRLDEAEHLLRLATLRLSALQDVASAEALVLAADEILREQDDPAAFAAREQLSRSLEALRTTQRPDRVGLFLQLAALREQAASLNPLAPSFAGQGDVLADLAAEG
;
A
#
# COMPACT_ATOMS: atom_id res chain seq x y z
N LEU A 1 -79.60 94.05 -20.79
CA LEU A 1 -78.21 94.06 -20.27
C LEU A 1 -77.83 92.74 -19.58
N ALA A 2 -78.65 92.19 -18.68
CA ALA A 2 -78.36 90.92 -17.98
C ALA A 2 -78.10 89.71 -18.91
N ALA A 3 -78.86 89.54 -20.00
CA ALA A 3 -78.69 88.41 -20.93
C ALA A 3 -77.35 88.43 -21.71
N PHE A 4 -76.82 89.63 -22.01
CA PHE A 4 -75.55 89.79 -22.71
C PHE A 4 -74.35 89.47 -21.80
N ALA A 5 -74.44 89.84 -20.53
CA ALA A 5 -73.43 89.48 -19.53
C ALA A 5 -73.35 87.96 -19.29
N LEU A 6 -74.50 87.27 -19.36
CA LEU A 6 -74.58 85.81 -19.19
C LEU A 6 -73.90 85.05 -20.34
N LEU A 7 -74.05 85.53 -21.58
CA LEU A 7 -73.40 84.95 -22.76
C LEU A 7 -71.88 85.15 -22.76
N VAL A 8 -71.41 86.33 -22.33
CA VAL A 8 -69.97 86.60 -22.21
C VAL A 8 -69.34 85.75 -21.09
N GLY A 9 -70.04 85.57 -19.96
CA GLY A 9 -69.59 84.68 -18.89
C GLY A 9 -69.46 83.21 -19.34
N LEU A 10 -70.42 82.70 -20.11
CA LEU A 10 -70.40 81.35 -20.67
C LEU A 10 -69.26 81.15 -21.69
N GLY A 11 -68.99 82.15 -22.53
CA GLY A 11 -67.87 82.13 -23.48
C GLY A 11 -66.50 82.08 -22.79
N GLY A 12 -66.33 82.84 -21.71
CA GLY A 12 -65.09 82.85 -20.91
C GLY A 12 -64.81 81.51 -20.21
N VAL A 13 -65.85 80.86 -19.68
CA VAL A 13 -65.72 79.54 -19.04
C VAL A 13 -65.37 78.44 -20.05
N GLY A 14 -65.94 78.50 -21.27
CA GLY A 14 -65.59 77.56 -22.34
C GLY A 14 -64.13 77.68 -22.80
N ALA A 15 -63.65 78.92 -22.99
CA ALA A 15 -62.25 79.17 -23.36
C ALA A 15 -61.26 78.78 -22.23
N GLY A 16 -61.62 79.04 -20.97
CA GLY A 16 -60.84 78.62 -19.81
C GLY A 16 -60.75 77.10 -19.66
N GLY A 17 -61.87 76.39 -19.86
CA GLY A 17 -61.93 74.93 -19.81
C GLY A 17 -61.09 74.25 -20.91
N TRP A 18 -61.11 74.78 -22.14
CA TRP A 18 -60.31 74.26 -23.25
C TRP A 18 -58.80 74.48 -23.04
N SER A 19 -58.41 75.64 -22.52
CA SER A 19 -57.03 75.94 -22.14
C SER A 19 -56.50 75.01 -21.05
N LEU A 20 -57.31 74.73 -20.02
CA LEU A 20 -56.95 73.78 -18.96
C LEU A 20 -56.80 72.35 -19.49
N TRP A 21 -57.71 71.92 -20.38
CA TRP A 21 -57.64 70.60 -21.00
C TRP A 21 -56.38 70.46 -21.87
N GLN A 22 -56.01 71.50 -22.63
CA GLN A 22 -54.80 71.51 -23.44
C GLN A 22 -53.52 71.50 -22.60
N LEU A 23 -53.51 72.20 -21.46
CA LEU A 23 -52.39 72.16 -20.52
C LEU A 23 -52.23 70.77 -19.88
N GLN A 24 -53.33 70.10 -19.57
CA GLN A 24 -53.33 68.72 -19.06
C GLN A 24 -52.78 67.73 -20.10
N GLN A 25 -53.10 67.92 -21.38
CA GLN A 25 -52.64 67.06 -22.46
C GLN A 25 -51.12 67.19 -22.70
N LEU A 26 -50.60 68.42 -22.61
CA LEU A 26 -49.15 68.68 -22.62
C LEU A 26 -48.43 68.07 -21.41
N GLN A 27 -49.01 68.16 -20.21
CA GLN A 27 -48.45 67.53 -19.01
C GLN A 27 -48.41 66.00 -19.11
N GLN A 28 -49.40 65.37 -19.73
CA GLN A 28 -49.40 63.91 -19.95
C GLN A 28 -48.29 63.47 -20.92
N GLN A 29 -48.04 64.21 -22.00
CA GLN A 29 -46.91 63.92 -22.90
C GLN A 29 -45.56 64.08 -22.20
N ASP A 30 -45.41 65.13 -21.39
CA ASP A 30 -44.17 65.39 -20.65
C ASP A 30 -43.91 64.31 -19.58
N GLN A 31 -44.96 63.78 -18.94
CA GLN A 31 -44.89 62.62 -18.06
C GLN A 31 -44.48 61.34 -18.82
N GLN A 32 -45.10 61.06 -19.97
CA GLN A 32 -44.75 59.88 -20.77
C GLN A 32 -43.30 59.91 -21.26
N GLN A 33 -42.79 61.08 -21.68
CA GLN A 33 -41.38 61.23 -22.05
C GLN A 33 -40.45 61.03 -20.85
N ARG A 34 -40.81 61.53 -19.67
CA ARG A 34 -40.03 61.30 -18.45
C ARG A 34 -40.01 59.83 -18.05
N ASP A 35 -41.11 59.12 -18.19
CA ASP A 35 -41.19 57.68 -17.89
C ASP A 35 -40.38 56.85 -18.91
N GLN A 36 -40.39 57.22 -20.19
CA GLN A 36 -39.52 56.61 -21.21
C GLN A 36 -38.04 56.87 -20.94
N LEU A 37 -37.67 58.09 -20.53
CA LEU A 37 -36.30 58.42 -20.15
C LEU A 37 -35.85 57.71 -18.86
N GLN A 38 -36.75 57.54 -17.89
CA GLN A 38 -36.48 56.80 -16.65
C GLN A 38 -36.30 55.30 -16.92
N SER A 39 -37.16 54.71 -17.75
CA SER A 39 -37.03 53.30 -18.14
C SER A 39 -35.78 53.05 -18.97
N ALA A 40 -35.44 53.92 -19.92
CA ALA A 40 -34.19 53.84 -20.69
C ALA A 40 -32.94 54.00 -19.80
N ARG A 41 -32.99 54.86 -18.78
CA ARG A 41 -31.94 54.96 -17.75
C ARG A 41 -31.81 53.69 -16.92
N ALA A 42 -32.94 53.12 -16.48
CA ALA A 42 -32.95 51.88 -15.72
C ALA A 42 -32.40 50.70 -16.53
N GLU A 43 -32.71 50.64 -17.82
CA GLU A 43 -32.20 49.62 -18.73
C GLU A 43 -30.69 49.78 -18.97
N SER A 44 -30.20 51.00 -19.22
CA SER A 44 -28.76 51.29 -19.26
C SER A 44 -28.05 50.90 -17.95
N GLY A 45 -28.68 51.13 -16.80
CA GLY A 45 -28.15 50.73 -15.50
C GLY A 45 -27.98 49.21 -15.37
N LYS A 46 -28.99 48.44 -15.79
CA LYS A 46 -28.94 46.96 -15.81
C LYS A 46 -27.86 46.44 -16.76
N VAL A 47 -27.68 47.06 -17.93
CA VAL A 47 -26.62 46.70 -18.87
C VAL A 47 -25.24 46.97 -18.25
N GLY A 48 -25.07 48.10 -17.57
CA GLY A 48 -23.84 48.41 -16.83
C GLY A 48 -23.53 47.39 -15.72
N GLU A 49 -24.54 46.98 -14.96
CA GLU A 49 -24.39 45.91 -13.95
C GLU A 49 -24.02 44.57 -14.57
N LEU A 50 -24.67 44.17 -15.68
CA LEU A 50 -24.34 42.93 -16.40
C LEU A 50 -22.90 42.95 -16.92
N ILE A 51 -22.47 44.06 -17.51
CA ILE A 51 -21.10 44.23 -18.00
C ILE A 51 -20.11 44.08 -16.84
N GLY A 52 -20.36 44.78 -15.72
CA GLY A 52 -19.49 44.68 -14.53
C GLY A 52 -19.49 43.30 -13.86
N GLN A 53 -20.56 42.51 -14.01
CA GLN A 53 -20.61 41.11 -13.58
C GLN A 53 -19.84 40.19 -14.54
N LEU A 54 -19.96 40.40 -15.85
CA LEU A 54 -19.21 39.65 -16.86
C LEU A 54 -17.71 39.84 -16.71
N GLU A 55 -17.28 41.08 -16.50
CA GLU A 55 -15.87 41.45 -16.36
C GLU A 55 -15.26 40.82 -15.10
N ARG A 56 -16.01 40.80 -13.99
CA ARG A 56 -15.63 40.08 -12.77
C ARG A 56 -15.55 38.57 -12.98
N ARG A 57 -16.46 37.96 -13.74
CA ARG A 57 -16.39 36.53 -14.08
C ARG A 57 -15.17 36.23 -14.95
N LEU A 58 -14.90 37.04 -15.98
CA LEU A 58 -13.72 36.89 -16.84
C LEU A 58 -12.41 36.98 -16.05
N ASN A 59 -12.31 37.92 -15.10
CA ASN A 59 -11.13 38.05 -14.24
C ASN A 59 -10.98 36.91 -13.21
N GLN A 60 -12.03 36.12 -12.97
CA GLN A 60 -11.97 34.92 -12.12
C GLN A 60 -11.59 33.66 -12.90
N LEU A 61 -11.69 33.68 -14.24
CA LEU A 61 -11.21 32.56 -15.05
C LEU A 61 -9.68 32.58 -15.04
N PRO A 62 -9.03 31.44 -14.75
CA PRO A 62 -7.58 31.33 -14.87
C PRO A 62 -7.17 31.67 -16.30
N SER A 63 -6.07 32.41 -16.43
CA SER A 63 -5.57 32.81 -17.74
C SER A 63 -5.14 31.59 -18.55
N ALA A 64 -5.08 31.72 -19.88
CA ALA A 64 -4.61 30.64 -20.75
C ALA A 64 -3.20 30.18 -20.36
N ASP A 65 -2.34 31.12 -19.95
CA ASP A 65 -0.98 30.84 -19.47
C ASP A 65 -0.97 29.99 -18.20
N GLU A 66 -1.83 30.30 -17.22
CA GLU A 66 -1.95 29.50 -15.98
C GLU A 66 -2.44 28.07 -16.27
N LEU A 67 -3.37 27.91 -17.21
CA LEU A 67 -3.86 26.60 -17.61
C LEU A 67 -2.79 25.76 -18.31
N ASP A 68 -1.98 26.38 -19.18
CA ASP A 68 -0.88 25.70 -19.85
C ASP A 68 0.26 25.36 -18.89
N GLU A 69 0.55 26.21 -17.90
CA GLU A 69 1.51 25.90 -16.85
C GLU A 69 1.05 24.72 -15.99
N ARG A 70 -0.23 24.70 -15.59
CA ARG A 70 -0.83 23.55 -14.90
C ARG A 70 -0.75 22.27 -15.74
N ARG A 71 -1.01 22.34 -17.05
CA ARG A 71 -0.88 21.19 -17.95
C ARG A 71 0.56 20.68 -18.01
N ARG A 72 1.54 21.57 -18.11
CA ARG A 72 2.97 21.20 -18.09
C ARG A 72 3.37 20.56 -16.75
N LEU A 73 2.93 21.12 -15.64
CA LEU A 73 3.15 20.56 -14.30
C LEU A 73 2.54 19.16 -14.17
N LEU A 74 1.32 18.95 -14.67
CA LEU A 74 0.68 17.63 -14.68
C LEU A 74 1.43 16.64 -15.56
N ALA A 75 1.88 17.05 -16.75
CA ALA A 75 2.67 16.19 -17.63
C ALA A 75 4.01 15.80 -16.99
N ASN A 76 4.68 16.75 -16.34
CA ASN A 76 5.92 16.50 -15.59
C ASN A 76 5.69 15.53 -14.43
N LEU A 77 4.63 15.75 -13.63
CA LEU A 77 4.24 14.85 -12.54
C LEU A 77 3.96 13.43 -13.03
N GLN A 78 3.26 13.28 -14.15
CA GLN A 78 3.01 11.98 -14.77
C GLN A 78 4.32 11.31 -15.22
N GLY A 79 5.22 12.06 -15.85
CA GLY A 79 6.53 11.56 -16.25
C GLY A 79 7.41 11.16 -15.05
N ASP A 80 7.38 11.94 -13.98
CA ASP A 80 8.07 11.63 -12.73
C ASP A 80 7.51 10.37 -12.08
N GLN A 81 6.18 10.24 -12.03
CA GLN A 81 5.51 9.05 -11.50
C GLN A 81 5.89 7.79 -12.27
N GLN A 82 5.90 7.84 -13.61
CA GLN A 82 6.31 6.71 -14.45
C GLN A 82 7.77 6.31 -14.19
N ARG A 83 8.69 7.28 -14.11
CA ARG A 83 10.10 7.02 -13.79
C ARG A 83 10.29 6.45 -12.40
N LEU A 84 9.52 6.93 -11.42
CA LEU A 84 9.56 6.41 -10.05
C LEU A 84 9.08 4.96 -10.01
N SER A 85 7.96 4.65 -10.68
CA SER A 85 7.44 3.28 -10.78
C SER A 85 8.44 2.32 -11.41
N GLN A 86 9.11 2.71 -12.51
CA GLN A 86 10.14 1.87 -13.14
C GLN A 86 11.33 1.60 -12.22
N ARG A 87 11.81 2.62 -11.49
CA ARG A 87 12.89 2.46 -10.51
C ARG A 87 12.46 1.57 -9.35
N LEU A 88 11.26 1.77 -8.83
CA LEU A 88 10.69 0.93 -7.79
C LEU A 88 10.61 -0.53 -8.23
N GLU A 89 10.12 -0.81 -9.43
CA GLU A 89 10.07 -2.17 -9.97
C GLU A 89 11.48 -2.79 -10.01
N SER A 90 12.47 -2.06 -10.51
CA SER A 90 13.86 -2.57 -10.57
C SER A 90 14.49 -2.81 -9.19
N VAL A 91 14.21 -1.94 -8.21
CA VAL A 91 14.74 -2.08 -6.84
C VAL A 91 14.03 -3.21 -6.12
N LEU A 92 12.72 -3.35 -6.31
CA LEU A 92 11.93 -4.44 -5.73
C LEU A 92 12.33 -5.78 -6.33
N ASP A 93 12.60 -5.84 -7.64
CA ASP A 93 13.04 -7.08 -8.29
C ASP A 93 14.43 -7.51 -7.78
N GLY A 94 15.39 -6.58 -7.69
CA GLY A 94 16.69 -6.84 -7.05
C GLY A 94 16.55 -7.25 -5.58
N SER A 95 15.73 -6.53 -4.80
CA SER A 95 15.48 -6.86 -3.39
C SER A 95 14.82 -8.23 -3.19
N ARG A 96 13.96 -8.67 -4.12
CA ARG A 96 13.37 -10.02 -4.09
C ARG A 96 14.41 -11.09 -4.36
N GLN A 97 15.34 -10.83 -5.30
CA GLN A 97 16.44 -11.74 -5.56
C GLN A 97 17.37 -11.84 -4.35
N ASP A 98 17.72 -10.71 -3.73
CA ASP A 98 18.56 -10.68 -2.53
C ASP A 98 17.91 -11.43 -1.35
N TRP A 99 16.62 -11.18 -1.09
CA TRP A 99 15.89 -11.89 -0.02
C TRP A 99 15.84 -13.40 -0.24
N ARG A 100 15.66 -13.85 -1.49
CA ARG A 100 15.65 -15.27 -1.81
C ARG A 100 17.03 -15.92 -1.58
N LEU A 101 18.12 -15.22 -1.87
CA LEU A 101 19.47 -15.71 -1.58
C LEU A 101 19.72 -15.82 -0.08
N ASP A 102 19.31 -14.83 0.71
CA ASP A 102 19.41 -14.85 2.16
C ASP A 102 18.61 -16.02 2.77
N GLU A 103 17.43 -16.31 2.23
CA GLU A 103 16.61 -17.46 2.65
C GLU A 103 17.31 -18.79 2.34
N ALA A 104 17.90 -18.94 1.16
CA ALA A 104 18.69 -20.14 0.84
C ALA A 104 19.88 -20.31 1.81
N GLU A 105 20.59 -19.24 2.14
CA GLU A 105 21.67 -19.28 3.13
C GLU A 105 21.14 -19.67 4.52
N HIS A 106 19.99 -19.14 4.92
CA HIS A 106 19.32 -19.52 6.16
C HIS A 106 18.98 -21.01 6.20
N LEU A 107 18.40 -21.56 5.14
CA LEU A 107 18.09 -22.99 5.03
C LEU A 107 19.33 -23.87 5.14
N LEU A 108 20.45 -23.48 4.52
CA LEU A 108 21.72 -24.21 4.61
C LEU A 108 22.32 -24.17 6.02
N ARG A 109 22.24 -23.03 6.70
CA ARG A 109 22.63 -22.91 8.12
C ARG A 109 21.78 -23.82 9.00
N LEU A 110 20.47 -23.83 8.78
CA LEU A 110 19.54 -24.70 9.52
C LEU A 110 19.80 -26.18 9.22
N ALA A 111 20.09 -26.55 7.98
CA ALA A 111 20.45 -27.91 7.59
C ALA A 111 21.71 -28.38 8.32
N THR A 112 22.74 -27.53 8.35
CA THR A 112 24.00 -27.80 9.06
C THR A 112 23.78 -27.96 10.56
N LEU A 113 22.93 -27.10 11.16
CA LEU A 113 22.57 -27.21 12.56
C LEU A 113 21.83 -28.53 12.86
N ARG A 114 20.82 -28.89 12.06
CA ARG A 114 20.05 -30.13 12.24
C ARG A 114 20.93 -31.37 12.07
N LEU A 115 21.83 -31.35 11.10
CA LEU A 115 22.76 -32.45 10.87
C LEU A 115 23.78 -32.58 12.01
N SER A 116 24.42 -31.49 12.43
CA SER A 116 25.46 -31.53 13.46
C SER A 116 24.90 -31.77 14.86
N ALA A 117 23.81 -31.10 15.22
CA ALA A 117 23.24 -31.18 16.57
C ALA A 117 22.37 -32.41 16.77
N LEU A 118 21.56 -32.76 15.77
CA LEU A 118 20.55 -33.80 15.90
C LEU A 118 20.85 -35.04 15.07
N GLN A 119 21.91 -35.06 14.24
CA GLN A 119 22.17 -36.13 13.27
C GLN A 119 20.94 -36.46 12.41
N ASP A 120 20.10 -35.46 12.16
CA ASP A 120 18.86 -35.61 11.41
C ASP A 120 19.13 -35.41 9.92
N VAL A 121 19.56 -36.50 9.27
CA VAL A 121 19.90 -36.54 7.85
C VAL A 121 18.68 -36.24 6.98
N ALA A 122 17.48 -36.67 7.37
CA ALA A 122 16.26 -36.47 6.60
C ALA A 122 15.87 -34.98 6.56
N SER A 123 15.89 -34.31 7.72
CA SER A 123 15.63 -32.86 7.77
C SER A 123 16.72 -32.08 7.03
N ALA A 124 18.00 -32.45 7.18
CA ALA A 124 19.09 -31.79 6.47
C ALA A 124 18.95 -31.92 4.94
N GLU A 125 18.60 -33.11 4.42
CA GLU A 125 18.35 -33.31 2.99
C GLU A 125 17.20 -32.42 2.49
N ALA A 126 16.08 -32.38 3.21
CA ALA A 126 14.92 -31.57 2.81
C ALA A 126 15.26 -30.07 2.76
N LEU A 127 16.06 -29.58 3.71
CA LEU A 127 16.48 -28.18 3.75
C LEU A 127 17.49 -27.84 2.64
N VAL A 128 18.42 -28.74 2.33
CA VAL A 128 19.36 -28.54 1.21
C VAL A 128 18.63 -28.59 -0.14
N LEU A 129 17.63 -29.47 -0.30
CA LEU A 129 16.77 -29.50 -1.49
C LEU A 129 16.00 -28.19 -1.67
N ALA A 130 15.42 -27.66 -0.58
CA ALA A 130 14.73 -26.38 -0.62
C ALA A 130 15.66 -25.23 -1.01
N ALA A 131 16.91 -25.23 -0.53
CA ALA A 131 17.91 -24.26 -0.95
C ALA A 131 18.26 -24.38 -2.45
N ASP A 132 18.49 -25.60 -2.98
CA ASP A 132 18.76 -25.79 -4.42
C ASP A 132 17.59 -25.32 -5.29
N GLU A 133 16.35 -25.54 -4.84
CA GLU A 133 15.16 -25.09 -5.55
C GLU A 133 15.07 -23.56 -5.62
N ILE A 134 15.41 -22.86 -4.55
CA ILE A 134 15.49 -21.39 -4.55
C ILE A 134 16.52 -20.90 -5.56
N LEU A 135 17.71 -21.51 -5.60
CA LEU A 135 18.76 -21.17 -6.56
C LEU A 135 18.34 -21.52 -7.99
N ARG A 136 17.56 -22.60 -8.19
CA ARG A 136 17.03 -23.00 -9.49
C ARG A 136 16.04 -21.97 -10.03
N GLU A 137 15.12 -21.51 -9.20
CA GLU A 137 14.11 -20.52 -9.59
C GLU A 137 14.68 -19.13 -9.88
N GLN A 138 15.90 -18.82 -9.41
CA GLN A 138 16.57 -17.56 -9.76
C GLN A 138 17.19 -17.54 -11.15
N ASP A 139 17.45 -18.70 -11.78
CA ASP A 139 18.06 -18.82 -13.11
C ASP A 139 19.35 -17.97 -13.30
N ASP A 140 20.14 -17.77 -12.24
CA ASP A 140 21.39 -17.00 -12.28
C ASP A 140 22.60 -17.90 -12.66
N PRO A 141 23.34 -17.61 -13.76
CA PRO A 141 24.57 -18.31 -14.13
C PRO A 141 25.63 -18.33 -13.02
N ALA A 142 25.71 -17.30 -12.16
CA ALA A 142 26.68 -17.24 -11.07
C ALA A 142 26.40 -18.29 -9.98
N ALA A 143 25.14 -18.73 -9.85
CA ALA A 143 24.74 -19.75 -8.88
C ALA A 143 25.14 -21.18 -9.28
N PHE A 144 25.63 -21.40 -10.52
CA PHE A 144 25.97 -22.73 -11.03
C PHE A 144 26.94 -23.50 -10.15
N ALA A 145 28.02 -22.85 -9.71
CA ALA A 145 29.03 -23.46 -8.84
C ALA A 145 28.43 -23.84 -7.46
N ALA A 146 27.53 -23.01 -6.92
CA ALA A 146 26.85 -23.32 -5.67
C ALA A 146 25.93 -24.53 -5.84
N ARG A 147 25.13 -24.58 -6.91
CA ARG A 147 24.24 -25.72 -7.22
C ARG A 147 24.99 -27.03 -7.41
N GLU A 148 26.18 -26.99 -8.02
CA GLU A 148 27.04 -28.16 -8.10
C GLU A 148 27.43 -28.68 -6.71
N GLN A 149 27.82 -27.79 -5.80
CA GLN A 149 28.15 -28.16 -4.42
C GLN A 149 26.93 -28.68 -3.64
N LEU A 150 25.76 -28.07 -3.85
CA LEU A 150 24.50 -28.54 -3.26
C LEU A 150 24.15 -29.94 -3.75
N SER A 151 24.29 -30.22 -5.05
CA SER A 151 24.06 -31.55 -5.63
C SER A 151 24.98 -32.61 -5.01
N ARG A 152 26.27 -32.30 -4.87
CA ARG A 152 27.23 -33.20 -4.20
C ARG A 152 26.87 -33.42 -2.73
N SER A 153 26.43 -32.37 -2.04
CA SER A 153 25.98 -32.45 -0.65
C SER A 153 24.73 -33.30 -0.50
N LEU A 154 23.77 -33.19 -1.44
CA LEU A 154 22.58 -34.02 -1.49
C LEU A 154 22.91 -35.49 -1.71
N GLU A 155 23.82 -35.80 -2.64
CA GLU A 155 24.29 -37.18 -2.84
C GLU A 155 24.97 -37.74 -1.59
N ALA A 156 25.80 -36.94 -0.93
CA ALA A 156 26.42 -37.32 0.35
C ALA A 156 25.36 -37.61 1.42
N LEU A 157 24.33 -36.78 1.55
CA LEU A 157 23.23 -36.99 2.51
C LEU A 157 22.39 -38.22 2.17
N ARG A 158 22.13 -38.48 0.88
CA ARG A 158 21.37 -39.64 0.40
C ARG A 158 22.09 -40.96 0.63
N THR A 159 23.42 -40.96 0.49
CA THR A 159 24.26 -42.14 0.73
C THR A 159 24.57 -42.36 2.21
N THR A 160 24.32 -41.36 3.06
CA THR A 160 24.52 -41.46 4.52
C THR A 160 23.46 -42.37 5.15
N GLN A 161 23.92 -43.32 5.98
CA GLN A 161 23.05 -44.22 6.72
C GLN A 161 22.12 -43.47 7.67
N ARG A 162 20.83 -43.79 7.61
CA ARG A 162 19.80 -43.23 8.50
C ARG A 162 19.50 -44.23 9.62
N PRO A 163 19.90 -43.96 10.87
CA PRO A 163 19.58 -44.86 11.97
C PRO A 163 18.07 -44.82 12.27
N ASP A 164 17.42 -45.98 12.34
CA ASP A 164 16.05 -46.10 12.84
C ASP A 164 16.05 -45.90 14.37
N ARG A 165 15.91 -44.64 14.78
CA ARG A 165 15.93 -44.26 16.21
C ARG A 165 14.78 -44.87 16.99
N VAL A 166 13.61 -44.98 16.36
CA VAL A 166 12.43 -45.56 17.01
C VAL A 166 12.69 -47.03 17.27
N GLY A 167 13.15 -47.76 16.24
CA GLY A 167 13.54 -49.17 16.38
C GLY A 167 14.63 -49.38 17.42
N LEU A 168 15.70 -48.57 17.40
CA LEU A 168 16.79 -48.65 18.37
C LEU A 168 16.30 -48.37 19.80
N PHE A 169 15.43 -47.38 19.99
CA PHE A 169 14.86 -47.09 21.30
C PHE A 169 14.00 -48.25 21.83
N LEU A 170 13.17 -48.85 20.98
CA LEU A 170 12.37 -50.02 21.35
C LEU A 170 13.25 -51.23 21.69
N GLN A 171 14.32 -51.46 20.93
CA GLN A 171 15.30 -52.52 21.21
C GLN A 171 16.00 -52.29 22.56
N LEU A 172 16.43 -51.06 22.84
CA LEU A 172 17.03 -50.68 24.14
C LEU A 172 16.03 -50.83 25.29
N ALA A 173 14.76 -50.48 25.10
CA ALA A 173 13.72 -50.66 26.10
C ALA A 173 13.48 -52.14 26.41
N ALA A 174 13.45 -53.00 25.38
CA ALA A 174 13.31 -54.44 25.55
C ALA A 174 14.54 -55.05 26.27
N LEU A 175 15.75 -54.63 25.91
CA LEU A 175 16.99 -55.05 26.59
C LEU A 175 17.02 -54.62 28.05
N ARG A 176 16.53 -53.41 28.37
CA ARG A 176 16.40 -52.93 29.75
C ARG A 176 15.47 -53.82 30.57
N GLU A 177 14.33 -54.22 30.02
CA GLU A 177 13.39 -55.12 30.69
C GLU A 177 14.01 -56.51 30.94
N GLN A 178 14.70 -57.05 29.94
CA GLN A 178 15.43 -58.32 30.09
C GLN A 178 16.52 -58.23 31.17
N ALA A 179 17.30 -57.15 31.19
CA ALA A 179 18.32 -56.94 32.21
C ALA A 179 17.72 -56.84 33.62
N ALA A 180 16.54 -56.23 33.77
CA ALA A 180 15.81 -56.17 35.04
C ALA A 180 15.34 -57.56 35.53
N SER A 181 15.16 -58.52 34.62
CA SER A 181 14.78 -59.91 34.96
C SER A 181 15.97 -60.81 35.32
N LEU A 182 17.22 -60.35 35.16
CA LEU A 182 18.40 -61.14 35.50
C LEU A 182 18.62 -61.18 37.02
N ASN A 183 18.82 -62.37 37.57
CA ASN A 183 19.15 -62.54 38.99
C ASN A 183 20.61 -62.11 39.25
N PRO A 184 20.88 -61.14 40.15
CA PRO A 184 22.24 -60.75 40.46
C PRO A 184 22.96 -61.91 41.16
N LEU A 185 23.98 -62.47 40.50
CA LEU A 185 24.91 -63.40 41.13
C LEU A 185 25.75 -62.60 42.14
N ALA A 186 25.63 -62.96 43.43
CA ALA A 186 26.51 -62.41 44.45
C ALA A 186 27.96 -62.81 44.12
N PRO A 187 28.93 -61.87 44.13
CA PRO A 187 30.32 -62.20 43.90
C PRO A 187 30.79 -63.13 45.02
N SER A 188 31.05 -64.39 44.71
CA SER A 188 31.78 -65.27 45.60
C SER A 188 33.25 -64.86 45.54
N PHE A 189 33.68 -64.05 46.50
CA PHE A 189 35.11 -63.92 46.77
C PHE A 189 35.59 -65.27 47.26
N ALA A 190 36.37 -65.98 46.43
CA ALA A 190 37.20 -67.07 46.88
C ALA A 190 38.24 -66.46 47.82
N GLY A 191 37.87 -66.29 49.10
CA GLY A 191 38.81 -65.94 50.14
C GLY A 191 39.86 -67.03 50.15
N GLN A 192 41.10 -66.67 49.83
CA GLN A 192 42.29 -67.46 50.10
C GLN A 192 42.41 -67.60 51.64
N GLY A 193 41.54 -68.40 52.25
CA GLY A 193 41.54 -68.70 53.68
C GLY A 193 42.65 -69.68 54.08
N ASP A 194 43.42 -70.17 53.10
CA ASP A 194 44.42 -71.21 53.30
C ASP A 194 45.79 -70.66 53.74
N VAL A 195 46.06 -69.37 53.52
CA VAL A 195 47.34 -68.76 53.93
C VAL A 195 47.46 -68.56 55.45
N LEU A 196 46.34 -68.60 56.20
CA LEU A 196 46.38 -68.55 57.66
C LEU A 196 46.50 -69.93 58.30
N ALA A 197 46.13 -71.00 57.59
CA ALA A 197 46.30 -72.38 58.06
C ALA A 197 47.76 -72.84 57.93
N ASP A 198 48.45 -72.41 56.88
CA ASP A 198 49.86 -72.78 56.62
C ASP A 198 50.83 -72.13 57.63
N LEU A 199 50.58 -70.87 58.03
CA LEU A 199 51.38 -70.16 59.05
C LEU A 199 51.18 -70.69 60.48
N ALA A 200 50.13 -71.46 60.75
CA ALA A 200 49.91 -72.11 62.05
C ALA A 200 50.58 -73.49 62.15
N ALA A 201 51.07 -74.04 61.03
CA ALA A 201 51.72 -75.35 60.96
C ALA A 201 53.26 -75.29 61.02
N GLU A 202 53.87 -74.11 60.85
CA GLU A 202 55.33 -73.90 60.94
C GLU A 202 55.82 -73.37 62.30
N GLY A 203 55.04 -73.59 63.37
CA GLY A 203 55.43 -73.30 64.76
C GLY A 203 56.31 -74.38 65.38
#